data_AF-A0AAE1ZGX4-F1
#
_entry.id   AF-A0AAE1ZGX4-F1
#
_cell.length_a   1.000
_cell.length_b   1.000
_cell.length_c   1.000
_cell.angle_alpha   90.00
_cell.angle_beta   90.00
_cell.angle_gamma   90.00
#
_symmetry.space_group_name_H-M   'P 1'
#
loop_
_entity.id
_entity.type
_entity.pdbx_description
1 polymer ?
#
loop_
_entity_poly.entity_id
_entity_poly.type
_entity_poly.pdbx_seq_one_letter_code
_entity_poly.pdbx_strand_id
1 'polypeptide(L)'
;MKCTLPGRNGKQSSLEGVEDIIDKFKANSKDIEAKICKFSDANRLMKNSCVLQMHRNIWRKELLFVKCVEGYNCFPWMYDNESKDCNVCVNSADVQQQHDVLWNCLTSFNCEIQKWNDVHLKDECSLGQKSTEELSKNKNSSSEELDGGLKNGKVNLLESISRITFDIHLENNFVVGKQKDKSFTCSTKNMGIPEYAWDWKCSDDEYLSVVLSEFIMMDWGFYNRFEIVRKEYETLRLMDLKILNLKELEIFEYICNVYKRHAMHQRRYYTLDFMTRLFIKYSVKELISLLDHCERRNHLKDRAVSIKRTWKKSRDDLSIRIQATLSQIEEISNEQRIKAEKHGIQKELCNLLKKQVQRWREEKLKISELEEKENTKRRLQQEKAQALKEAKESKIRQATKAKITEYQLMKIKAKEQEEQNDANRLKYLHYIHAKQSFKDMAKLKEAHSLYLSEIKQKKMLDYLEKERLANEREKRFESLRKKVRPSVMPDLNRLMSATESWIIKADRSQQNDENVSQNQLNNVNRFGTKLFTYTSAQLCADNRTRLTMALHNVGLLNSDYARIVLSNITSNHPIRKDTITSKELRESLCEPVNN
;
A
#
# COMPACT_ATOMS: atom_id res chain seq x y z
N MET A 1 94.87 -15.99 -67.57
CA MET A 1 95.08 -17.42 -67.30
C MET A 1 94.35 -18.23 -68.34
N LYS A 2 95.08 -19.05 -69.08
CA LYS A 2 94.58 -19.96 -70.13
C LYS A 2 93.93 -21.19 -69.49
N CYS A 3 92.84 -21.70 -70.06
CA CYS A 3 92.62 -23.14 -70.23
C CYS A 3 91.73 -23.36 -71.47
N THR A 4 92.17 -24.29 -72.31
CA THR A 4 91.74 -24.56 -73.69
C THR A 4 90.91 -25.84 -73.76
N LEU A 5 89.79 -25.79 -74.51
CA LEU A 5 89.19 -26.83 -75.39
C LEU A 5 88.66 -28.15 -74.74
N PRO A 6 87.77 -28.97 -75.38
CA PRO A 6 87.52 -29.07 -76.83
C PRO A 6 86.06 -29.27 -77.34
N GLY A 7 85.83 -28.78 -78.56
CA GLY A 7 85.22 -29.51 -79.68
C GLY A 7 83.84 -30.17 -79.58
N ARG A 8 82.92 -29.72 -80.44
CA ARG A 8 82.13 -30.63 -81.30
C ARG A 8 81.47 -29.88 -82.47
N ASN A 9 82.01 -30.18 -83.66
CA ASN A 9 81.40 -30.30 -84.98
C ASN A 9 80.28 -29.34 -85.39
N GLY A 10 80.59 -28.55 -86.42
CA GLY A 10 79.60 -27.80 -87.17
C GLY A 10 78.62 -28.68 -87.95
N LYS A 11 77.40 -28.16 -88.06
CA LYS A 11 76.74 -27.99 -89.36
C LYS A 11 76.38 -26.51 -89.45
N GLN A 12 77.04 -25.76 -90.33
CA GLN A 12 76.45 -24.52 -90.84
C GLN A 12 75.19 -24.94 -91.60
N SER A 13 74.05 -24.96 -90.92
CA SER A 13 72.75 -24.86 -91.55
C SER A 13 72.75 -23.58 -92.37
N SER A 14 72.48 -23.68 -93.67
CA SER A 14 72.37 -22.54 -94.57
C SER A 14 71.48 -21.46 -93.95
N LEU A 15 71.97 -20.21 -93.94
CA LEU A 15 71.21 -19.03 -93.50
C LEU A 15 69.83 -18.96 -94.16
N GLU A 16 69.75 -19.43 -95.41
CA GLU A 16 68.53 -19.56 -96.22
C GLU A 16 67.47 -20.48 -95.58
N GLY A 17 67.88 -21.58 -94.94
CA GLY A 17 66.95 -22.50 -94.27
C GLY A 17 66.38 -21.93 -92.97
N VAL A 18 67.09 -21.02 -92.30
CA VAL A 18 66.61 -20.35 -91.09
C VAL A 18 65.66 -19.21 -91.43
N GLU A 19 65.93 -18.44 -92.49
CA GLU A 19 65.01 -17.43 -93.01
C GLU A 19 63.69 -18.04 -93.49
N ASP A 20 63.74 -19.16 -94.21
CA ASP A 20 62.55 -19.92 -94.62
C ASP A 20 61.71 -20.41 -93.43
N ILE A 21 62.36 -20.85 -92.34
CA ILE A 21 61.67 -21.28 -91.12
C ILE A 21 61.04 -20.07 -90.41
N ILE A 22 61.74 -18.94 -90.34
CA ILE A 22 61.22 -17.69 -89.74
C ILE A 22 60.03 -17.17 -90.54
N ASP A 23 60.10 -17.18 -91.86
CA ASP A 23 59.01 -16.70 -92.71
C ASP A 23 57.81 -17.66 -92.71
N LYS A 24 58.05 -18.99 -92.62
CA LYS A 24 57.00 -19.97 -92.30
C LYS A 24 56.36 -19.71 -90.93
N PHE A 25 57.15 -19.34 -89.92
CA PHE A 25 56.62 -19.04 -88.59
C PHE A 25 55.80 -17.75 -88.57
N LYS A 26 56.24 -16.69 -89.30
CA LYS A 26 55.46 -15.46 -89.49
C LYS A 26 54.17 -15.70 -90.27
N ALA A 27 54.20 -16.52 -91.32
CA ALA A 27 53.01 -16.91 -92.08
C ALA A 27 52.02 -17.69 -91.20
N ASN A 28 52.52 -18.64 -90.39
CA ASN A 28 51.71 -19.38 -89.43
C ASN A 28 51.15 -18.47 -88.32
N SER A 29 51.92 -17.50 -87.82
CA SER A 29 51.46 -16.51 -86.84
C SER A 29 50.33 -15.66 -87.41
N LYS A 30 50.46 -15.18 -88.64
CA LYS A 30 49.39 -14.44 -89.35
C LYS A 30 48.15 -15.30 -89.58
N ASP A 31 48.31 -16.58 -89.90
CA ASP A 31 47.18 -17.53 -90.04
C ASP A 31 46.49 -17.79 -88.68
N ILE A 32 47.25 -17.90 -87.59
CA ILE A 32 46.70 -18.00 -86.23
C ILE A 32 45.95 -16.72 -85.84
N GLU A 33 46.51 -15.54 -86.08
CA GLU A 33 45.84 -14.25 -85.85
C GLU A 33 44.56 -14.12 -86.68
N ALA A 34 44.60 -14.50 -87.96
CA ALA A 34 43.41 -14.52 -88.82
C ALA A 34 42.35 -15.50 -88.31
N LYS A 35 42.75 -16.67 -87.80
CA LYS A 35 41.84 -17.64 -87.16
C LYS A 35 41.25 -17.08 -85.86
N ILE A 36 42.04 -16.40 -85.02
CA ILE A 36 41.56 -15.75 -83.79
C ILE A 36 40.55 -14.64 -84.13
N CYS A 37 40.83 -13.81 -85.14
CA CYS A 37 39.88 -12.79 -85.62
C CYS A 37 38.58 -13.42 -86.13
N LYS A 38 38.65 -14.47 -86.96
CA LYS A 38 37.47 -15.21 -87.43
C LYS A 38 36.67 -15.81 -86.28
N PHE A 39 37.33 -16.41 -85.29
CA PHE A 39 36.68 -16.99 -84.11
C PHE A 39 36.03 -15.90 -83.23
N SER A 40 36.68 -14.74 -83.10
CA SER A 40 36.14 -13.57 -82.39
C SER A 40 34.91 -13.00 -83.10
N ASP A 41 34.95 -12.87 -84.43
CA ASP A 41 33.81 -12.43 -85.24
C ASP A 41 32.64 -13.42 -85.17
N ALA A 42 32.91 -14.73 -85.26
CA ALA A 42 31.91 -15.77 -85.09
C ALA A 42 31.27 -15.74 -83.70
N ASN A 43 32.08 -15.56 -82.65
CA ASN A 43 31.58 -15.42 -81.28
C ASN A 43 30.74 -14.14 -81.09
N ARG A 44 31.14 -13.01 -81.71
CA ARG A 44 30.33 -11.78 -81.73
C ARG A 44 28.98 -11.99 -82.40
N LEU A 45 28.96 -12.68 -83.55
CA LEU A 45 27.72 -13.01 -84.27
C LEU A 45 26.81 -13.93 -83.45
N MET A 46 27.37 -14.95 -82.79
CA MET A 46 26.63 -15.85 -81.91
C MET A 46 26.01 -15.11 -80.71
N LYS A 47 26.77 -14.22 -80.06
CA LYS A 47 26.27 -13.37 -78.97
C LYS A 47 25.14 -12.45 -79.44
N ASN A 48 25.30 -11.81 -80.60
CA ASN A 48 24.26 -10.98 -81.20
C ASN A 48 22.99 -11.78 -81.52
N SER A 49 23.13 -13.01 -82.04
CA SER A 49 22.00 -13.90 -82.31
C SER A 49 21.22 -14.23 -81.03
N CYS A 50 21.91 -14.52 -79.93
CA CYS A 50 21.29 -14.77 -78.63
C CYS A 50 20.52 -13.53 -78.11
N VAL A 51 21.10 -12.34 -78.24
CA VAL A 51 20.44 -11.07 -77.84
C VAL A 51 19.20 -10.80 -78.68
N LEU A 52 19.25 -11.02 -80.00
CA LEU A 52 18.09 -10.86 -80.89
C LEU A 52 16.98 -11.88 -80.59
N GLN A 53 17.35 -13.12 -80.28
CA GLN A 53 16.39 -14.14 -79.84
C GLN A 53 15.69 -13.72 -78.54
N MET A 54 16.43 -13.09 -77.61
CA MET A 54 15.86 -12.55 -76.38
C MET A 54 14.87 -11.41 -76.65
N HIS A 55 15.22 -10.45 -77.50
CA HIS A 55 14.28 -9.38 -77.91
C HIS A 55 13.02 -9.95 -78.56
N ARG A 56 13.18 -10.92 -79.47
CA ARG A 56 12.06 -11.61 -80.11
C ARG A 56 11.13 -12.26 -79.08
N ASN A 57 11.68 -12.89 -78.06
CA ASN A 57 10.89 -13.51 -76.99
C ASN A 57 10.16 -12.47 -76.13
N ILE A 58 10.80 -11.35 -75.80
CA ILE A 58 10.19 -10.24 -75.04
C ILE A 58 9.01 -9.66 -75.81
N TRP A 59 9.20 -9.32 -77.08
CA TRP A 59 8.14 -8.76 -77.92
C TRP A 59 7.03 -9.76 -78.23
N ARG A 60 7.35 -11.06 -78.34
CA ARG A 60 6.33 -12.12 -78.44
C ARG A 60 5.47 -12.19 -77.18
N LYS A 61 6.05 -12.03 -75.99
CA LYS A 61 5.30 -11.99 -74.71
C LYS A 61 4.44 -10.74 -74.60
N GLU A 62 4.96 -9.59 -74.99
CA GLU A 62 4.19 -8.33 -75.01
C GLU A 62 3.01 -8.43 -75.96
N LEU A 63 3.18 -9.03 -77.13
CA LEU A 63 2.08 -9.26 -78.07
C LEU A 63 0.99 -10.14 -77.45
N LEU A 64 1.37 -11.24 -76.79
CA LEU A 64 0.41 -12.09 -76.09
C LEU A 64 -0.30 -11.33 -74.97
N PHE A 65 0.42 -10.50 -74.23
CA PHE A 65 -0.12 -9.63 -73.18
C PHE A 65 -1.15 -8.63 -73.75
N VAL A 66 -0.83 -7.91 -74.83
CA VAL A 66 -1.74 -6.96 -75.47
C VAL A 66 -2.99 -7.68 -76.01
N LYS A 67 -2.84 -8.85 -76.62
CA LYS A 67 -3.97 -9.69 -77.07
C LYS A 67 -4.90 -10.11 -75.93
N CYS A 68 -4.34 -10.45 -74.77
CA CYS A 68 -5.12 -10.84 -73.60
C CYS A 68 -5.84 -9.65 -72.92
N VAL A 69 -5.26 -8.45 -72.96
CA VAL A 69 -5.81 -7.25 -72.30
C VAL A 69 -6.85 -6.51 -73.16
N GLU A 70 -6.69 -6.47 -74.49
CA GLU A 70 -7.55 -5.67 -75.37
C GLU A 70 -8.64 -6.47 -76.11
N GLY A 71 -8.64 -7.82 -76.04
CA GLY A 71 -9.72 -8.64 -76.63
C GLY A 71 -9.82 -8.59 -78.17
N TYR A 72 -8.93 -7.86 -78.84
CA TYR A 72 -8.86 -7.77 -80.30
C TYR A 72 -7.81 -8.71 -80.88
N ASN A 73 -8.16 -9.39 -81.97
CA ASN A 73 -7.21 -9.99 -82.91
C ASN A 73 -6.44 -8.88 -83.65
N CYS A 74 -5.60 -8.14 -82.94
CA CYS A 74 -4.59 -7.31 -83.60
C CYS A 74 -3.38 -8.17 -83.96
N PHE A 75 -2.88 -7.95 -85.17
CA PHE A 75 -1.73 -8.58 -85.84
C PHE A 75 -1.95 -9.96 -86.50
N PRO A 76 -2.75 -10.02 -87.58
CA PRO A 76 -2.78 -11.17 -88.51
C PRO A 76 -1.42 -11.46 -89.18
N TRP A 77 -0.51 -10.49 -89.35
CA TRP A 77 0.79 -10.72 -90.01
C TRP A 77 1.80 -11.55 -89.21
N MET A 78 1.54 -11.77 -87.91
CA MET A 78 2.34 -12.66 -87.07
C MET A 78 1.84 -14.11 -87.08
N TYR A 79 0.68 -14.35 -87.70
CA TYR A 79 0.02 -15.63 -87.83
C TYR A 79 -0.24 -15.87 -89.31
N ASP A 80 0.65 -16.67 -89.89
CA ASP A 80 0.45 -17.52 -91.06
C ASP A 80 1.16 -17.09 -92.36
N ASN A 81 1.97 -18.05 -92.83
CA ASN A 81 2.42 -18.16 -94.20
C ASN A 81 1.27 -18.42 -95.18
N GLU A 82 0.00 -18.49 -94.75
CA GLU A 82 -1.15 -18.71 -95.62
C GLU A 82 -2.48 -18.36 -94.88
N SER A 83 -3.34 -17.55 -95.53
CA SER A 83 -4.81 -17.43 -95.33
C SER A 83 -5.43 -16.24 -94.56
N LYS A 84 -5.91 -15.27 -95.37
CA LYS A 84 -7.25 -14.64 -95.49
C LYS A 84 -8.08 -14.16 -94.27
N ASP A 85 -8.49 -12.89 -94.44
CA ASP A 85 -9.73 -12.20 -94.06
C ASP A 85 -10.12 -12.06 -92.58
N CYS A 86 -10.03 -10.82 -92.07
CA CYS A 86 -11.02 -10.28 -91.14
C CYS A 86 -11.09 -8.75 -91.20
N ASN A 87 -12.21 -8.26 -91.73
CA ASN A 87 -12.69 -6.87 -91.65
C ASN A 87 -13.33 -6.63 -90.27
N VAL A 88 -12.79 -5.75 -89.42
CA VAL A 88 -13.61 -4.95 -88.49
C VAL A 88 -12.91 -3.62 -88.17
N CYS A 89 -13.64 -2.52 -88.41
CA CYS A 89 -13.25 -1.13 -88.18
C CYS A 89 -13.30 -0.70 -86.70
N VAL A 90 -12.26 -0.01 -86.23
CA VAL A 90 -12.31 0.95 -85.09
C VAL A 90 -11.36 2.11 -85.39
N ASN A 91 -11.80 3.35 -85.13
CA ASN A 91 -11.18 4.65 -85.43
C ASN A 91 -9.67 4.65 -85.73
N SER A 92 -9.36 4.65 -87.03
CA SER A 92 -8.13 4.22 -87.67
C SER A 92 -7.16 5.37 -88.00
N ALA A 93 -7.06 6.41 -87.18
CA ALA A 93 -6.16 7.54 -87.47
C ALA A 93 -5.00 7.61 -86.49
N ASP A 94 -5.28 7.72 -85.19
CA ASP A 94 -4.23 7.84 -84.16
C ASP A 94 -3.60 6.48 -83.81
N VAL A 95 -4.43 5.41 -83.72
CA VAL A 95 -3.97 4.02 -83.57
C VAL A 95 -3.22 3.58 -84.82
N GLN A 96 -3.69 3.97 -86.00
CA GLN A 96 -3.03 3.68 -87.28
C GLN A 96 -1.71 4.41 -87.42
N GLN A 97 -1.60 5.67 -86.97
CA GLN A 97 -0.34 6.42 -87.01
C GLN A 97 0.70 5.87 -86.02
N GLN A 98 0.28 5.45 -84.82
CA GLN A 98 1.18 4.77 -83.87
C GLN A 98 1.53 3.35 -84.36
N HIS A 99 0.55 2.65 -84.94
CA HIS A 99 0.74 1.38 -85.62
C HIS A 99 1.71 1.54 -86.79
N ASP A 100 1.63 2.58 -87.61
CA ASP A 100 2.48 2.83 -88.77
C ASP A 100 3.91 3.20 -88.38
N VAL A 101 4.11 3.94 -87.29
CA VAL A 101 5.46 4.25 -86.79
C VAL A 101 6.11 3.00 -86.18
N LEU A 102 5.37 2.25 -85.35
CA LEU A 102 5.85 0.96 -84.84
C LEU A 102 6.04 -0.05 -85.97
N TRP A 103 5.14 -0.08 -86.95
CA TRP A 103 5.15 -0.93 -88.15
C TRP A 103 6.34 -0.62 -89.03
N ASN A 104 6.65 0.66 -89.29
CA ASN A 104 7.82 1.07 -90.09
C ASN A 104 9.14 0.75 -89.36
N CYS A 105 9.19 0.92 -88.04
CA CYS A 105 10.36 0.52 -87.23
C CYS A 105 10.52 -1.00 -87.14
N LEU A 106 9.42 -1.76 -86.95
CA LEU A 106 9.40 -3.22 -86.91
C LEU A 106 9.60 -3.86 -88.28
N THR A 107 9.14 -3.26 -89.37
CA THR A 107 9.44 -3.71 -90.74
C THR A 107 10.86 -3.36 -91.13
N SER A 108 11.40 -2.20 -90.73
CA SER A 108 12.85 -1.94 -90.86
C SER A 108 13.68 -2.98 -90.11
N PHE A 109 13.27 -3.33 -88.88
CA PHE A 109 13.90 -4.38 -88.07
C PHE A 109 13.71 -5.79 -88.67
N ASN A 110 12.52 -6.13 -89.19
CA ASN A 110 12.28 -7.39 -89.88
C ASN A 110 13.02 -7.48 -91.22
N CYS A 111 13.20 -6.37 -91.94
CA CYS A 111 14.05 -6.30 -93.13
C CYS A 111 15.53 -6.47 -92.78
N GLU A 112 16.01 -5.96 -91.65
CA GLU A 112 17.35 -6.26 -91.13
C GLU A 112 17.51 -7.73 -90.73
N ILE A 113 16.47 -8.33 -90.12
CA ILE A 113 16.44 -9.77 -89.79
C ILE A 113 16.34 -10.64 -91.05
N GLN A 114 15.59 -10.25 -92.08
CA GLN A 114 15.51 -10.96 -93.36
C GLN A 114 16.83 -10.87 -94.13
N LYS A 115 17.46 -9.69 -94.18
CA LYS A 115 18.83 -9.52 -94.70
C LYS A 115 19.83 -10.42 -93.96
N TRP A 116 19.63 -10.66 -92.67
CA TRP A 116 20.45 -11.57 -91.87
C TRP A 116 20.20 -13.06 -92.20
N ASN A 117 18.94 -13.47 -92.39
CA ASN A 117 18.59 -14.83 -92.84
C ASN A 117 19.11 -15.14 -94.26
N ASP A 118 19.10 -14.16 -95.17
CA ASP A 118 19.61 -14.31 -96.55
C ASP A 118 21.13 -14.46 -96.61
N VAL A 119 21.86 -13.89 -95.64
CA VAL A 119 23.30 -14.09 -95.47
C VAL A 119 23.59 -15.49 -94.93
N HIS A 120 22.76 -15.99 -93.99
CA HIS A 120 22.92 -17.32 -93.41
C HIS A 120 22.61 -18.47 -94.39
N LEU A 121 21.61 -18.30 -95.27
CA LEU A 121 21.29 -19.29 -96.32
C LEU A 121 22.42 -19.46 -97.35
N LYS A 122 23.23 -18.43 -97.61
CA LYS A 122 24.39 -18.52 -98.52
C LYS A 122 25.60 -19.19 -97.88
N ASP A 123 25.78 -19.03 -96.56
CA ASP A 123 26.88 -19.62 -95.81
C ASP A 123 26.62 -21.09 -95.40
N GLU A 124 25.36 -21.48 -95.16
CA GLU A 124 25.01 -22.89 -94.87
C GLU A 124 25.05 -23.81 -96.10
N CYS A 125 24.69 -23.32 -97.29
CA CYS A 125 24.76 -24.11 -98.53
C CYS A 125 26.19 -24.49 -98.95
N SER A 126 27.21 -23.74 -98.49
CA SER A 126 28.62 -23.98 -98.87
C SER A 126 29.41 -24.82 -97.84
N LEU A 127 28.84 -25.09 -96.66
CA LEU A 127 29.47 -25.90 -95.60
C LEU A 127 28.76 -27.26 -95.34
N GLY A 128 27.57 -27.50 -95.90
CA GLY A 128 26.77 -28.72 -95.67
C GLY A 128 27.04 -29.93 -96.57
N GLN A 129 27.78 -29.83 -97.68
CA GLN A 129 27.87 -30.91 -98.68
C GLN A 129 28.92 -32.00 -98.42
N LYS A 130 29.66 -31.99 -97.30
CA LYS A 130 30.72 -32.99 -97.05
C LYS A 130 30.52 -33.92 -95.84
N SER A 131 29.40 -33.81 -95.11
CA SER A 131 29.23 -34.56 -93.85
C SER A 131 27.94 -35.38 -93.73
N THR A 132 27.09 -35.45 -94.76
CA THR A 132 25.75 -36.06 -94.66
C THR A 132 25.47 -37.14 -95.71
N GLU A 133 26.48 -37.91 -96.13
CA GLU A 133 26.26 -39.16 -96.90
C GLU A 133 26.54 -40.44 -96.08
N GLU A 134 27.19 -40.35 -94.91
CA GLU A 134 27.53 -41.54 -94.12
C GLU A 134 26.62 -41.80 -92.90
N LEU A 135 25.70 -40.91 -92.56
CA LEU A 135 24.85 -41.03 -91.36
C LEU A 135 23.35 -41.27 -91.60
N SER A 136 22.91 -41.28 -92.86
CA SER A 136 21.49 -41.48 -93.23
C SER A 136 21.15 -42.95 -93.53
N LYS A 137 21.56 -43.90 -92.68
CA LYS A 137 21.14 -45.30 -92.81
C LYS A 137 20.78 -46.05 -91.53
N ASN A 138 20.71 -45.39 -90.36
CA ASN A 138 20.22 -46.09 -89.18
C ASN A 138 19.52 -45.16 -88.19
N LYS A 139 18.18 -45.14 -88.27
CA LYS A 139 17.18 -45.01 -87.18
C LYS A 139 15.91 -44.29 -87.69
N ASN A 140 15.14 -45.01 -88.51
CA ASN A 140 13.70 -44.77 -88.65
C ASN A 140 12.97 -45.90 -87.90
N SER A 141 12.83 -45.76 -86.59
CA SER A 141 11.95 -46.60 -85.76
C SER A 141 11.78 -46.02 -84.35
N SER A 142 11.37 -44.75 -84.24
CA SER A 142 10.90 -44.19 -82.95
C SER A 142 10.13 -42.86 -83.09
N SER A 143 9.29 -42.71 -84.12
CA SER A 143 8.63 -41.42 -84.41
C SER A 143 7.11 -41.38 -84.14
N GLU A 144 6.53 -42.37 -83.48
CA GLU A 144 5.06 -42.38 -83.22
C GLU A 144 4.66 -42.30 -81.74
N GLU A 145 5.60 -42.42 -80.78
CA GLU A 145 5.28 -42.30 -79.34
C GLU A 145 5.65 -40.93 -78.71
N LEU A 146 6.28 -40.02 -79.46
CA LEU A 146 6.68 -38.70 -78.93
C LEU A 146 5.74 -37.52 -79.29
N ASP A 147 4.74 -37.74 -80.15
CA ASP A 147 3.82 -36.66 -80.58
C ASP A 147 2.61 -36.46 -79.64
N GLY A 148 2.27 -37.47 -78.82
CA GLY A 148 1.20 -37.39 -77.82
C GLY A 148 1.58 -36.63 -76.54
N GLY A 149 2.85 -36.72 -76.11
CA GLY A 149 3.35 -36.04 -74.90
C GLY A 149 3.61 -34.55 -75.09
N LEU A 150 3.94 -34.11 -76.31
CA LEU A 150 4.29 -32.71 -76.60
C LEU A 150 3.08 -31.78 -76.67
N LYS A 151 1.88 -32.33 -76.93
CA LYS A 151 0.61 -31.57 -76.98
C LYS A 151 0.05 -31.32 -75.58
N ASN A 152 0.09 -32.32 -74.69
CA ASN A 152 -0.36 -32.14 -73.30
C ASN A 152 0.61 -31.31 -72.44
N GLY A 153 1.92 -31.35 -72.72
CA GLY A 153 2.92 -30.50 -72.04
C GLY A 153 2.83 -29.01 -72.41
N LYS A 154 2.45 -28.68 -73.65
CA LYS A 154 2.27 -27.29 -74.11
C LYS A 154 1.03 -26.62 -73.50
N VAL A 155 -0.07 -27.36 -73.34
CA VAL A 155 -1.31 -26.84 -72.74
C VAL A 155 -1.12 -26.54 -71.25
N ASN A 156 -0.46 -27.44 -70.50
CA ASN A 156 -0.19 -27.22 -69.06
C ASN A 156 0.83 -26.10 -68.80
N LEU A 157 1.82 -25.87 -69.68
CA LEU A 157 2.76 -24.76 -69.57
C LEU A 157 2.10 -23.42 -69.91
N LEU A 158 1.23 -23.38 -70.93
CA LEU A 158 0.44 -22.19 -71.29
C LEU A 158 -0.54 -21.80 -70.18
N GLU A 159 -1.20 -22.77 -69.55
CA GLU A 159 -2.11 -22.51 -68.43
C GLU A 159 -1.36 -22.04 -67.17
N SER A 160 -0.14 -22.57 -66.94
CA SER A 160 0.74 -22.11 -65.86
C SER A 160 1.27 -20.69 -66.10
N ILE A 161 1.60 -20.34 -67.35
CA ILE A 161 2.02 -18.97 -67.73
C ILE A 161 0.84 -18.00 -67.63
N SER A 162 -0.38 -18.41 -68.01
CA SER A 162 -1.60 -17.60 -67.84
C SER A 162 -1.90 -17.30 -66.38
N ARG A 163 -1.72 -18.26 -65.46
CA ARG A 163 -1.89 -18.04 -64.01
C ARG A 163 -0.84 -17.08 -63.43
N ILE A 164 0.44 -17.22 -63.81
CA ILE A 164 1.52 -16.30 -63.38
C ILE A 164 1.31 -14.88 -63.92
N THR A 165 0.72 -14.74 -65.12
CA THR A 165 0.42 -13.44 -65.73
C THR A 165 -0.80 -12.78 -65.08
N PHE A 166 -1.74 -13.58 -64.56
CA PHE A 166 -2.93 -13.08 -63.86
C PHE A 166 -2.60 -12.51 -62.46
N ASP A 167 -1.63 -13.07 -61.74
CA ASP A 167 -1.22 -12.57 -60.42
C ASP A 167 -0.48 -11.21 -60.47
N ILE A 168 0.06 -10.81 -61.63
CA ILE A 168 0.70 -9.49 -61.83
C ILE A 168 -0.33 -8.39 -62.17
N HIS A 169 -1.59 -8.76 -62.42
CA HIS A 169 -2.58 -7.86 -63.03
C HIS A 169 -3.39 -6.96 -62.08
N LEU A 170 -3.02 -6.84 -60.81
CA LEU A 170 -3.80 -6.04 -59.85
C LEU A 170 -3.44 -4.55 -59.75
N GLU A 171 -2.49 -3.99 -60.51
CA GLU A 171 -2.17 -2.55 -60.38
C GLU A 171 -1.97 -1.71 -61.66
N ASN A 172 -1.95 -2.26 -62.88
CA ASN A 172 -1.59 -1.45 -64.06
C ASN A 172 -2.63 -1.46 -65.18
N ASN A 173 -3.62 -0.55 -65.04
CA ASN A 173 -4.55 -0.20 -66.12
C ASN A 173 -3.84 0.67 -67.18
N PHE A 174 -3.49 0.09 -68.33
CA PHE A 174 -3.08 0.83 -69.52
C PHE A 174 -4.30 0.97 -70.44
N VAL A 175 -4.71 2.21 -70.72
CA VAL A 175 -5.68 2.53 -71.78
C VAL A 175 -5.11 3.73 -72.52
N VAL A 176 -4.83 3.53 -73.81
CA VAL A 176 -4.33 4.53 -74.75
C VAL A 176 -5.47 5.49 -75.09
N GLY A 177 -5.26 6.78 -74.79
CA GLY A 177 -6.20 7.84 -75.11
C GLY A 177 -6.01 9.03 -74.17
N LYS A 178 -5.21 10.03 -74.58
CA LYS A 178 -4.96 11.33 -73.89
C LYS A 178 -5.13 11.27 -72.36
N GLN A 179 -4.49 10.33 -71.68
CA GLN A 179 -4.56 10.25 -70.22
C GLN A 179 -3.56 11.23 -69.66
N LYS A 180 -4.04 12.32 -69.05
CA LYS A 180 -3.30 13.00 -67.99
C LYS A 180 -2.79 11.91 -67.04
N ASP A 181 -1.48 11.81 -66.81
CA ASP A 181 -0.87 10.82 -65.92
C ASP A 181 -1.69 10.71 -64.63
N LYS A 182 -2.44 9.60 -64.45
CA LYS A 182 -3.32 9.36 -63.29
C LYS A 182 -2.53 9.40 -61.97
N SER A 183 -1.23 9.12 -62.05
CA SER A 183 -0.26 9.27 -60.96
C SER A 183 -0.26 10.68 -60.38
N PHE A 184 -0.47 11.71 -61.21
CA PHE A 184 -0.40 13.12 -60.83
C PHE A 184 -1.76 13.83 -60.76
N THR A 185 -2.88 13.14 -61.00
CA THR A 185 -4.22 13.72 -60.82
C THR A 185 -4.60 13.78 -59.33
N CYS A 186 -4.56 14.98 -58.73
CA CYS A 186 -5.12 15.21 -57.40
C CYS A 186 -6.51 15.84 -57.56
N SER A 187 -7.56 15.19 -57.07
CA SER A 187 -8.89 15.81 -56.99
C SER A 187 -8.87 16.79 -55.83
N THR A 188 -8.74 18.08 -56.13
CA THR A 188 -8.81 19.16 -55.13
C THR A 188 -10.13 19.17 -54.37
N LYS A 189 -11.18 18.54 -54.91
CA LYS A 189 -12.47 18.33 -54.24
C LYS A 189 -12.40 17.46 -53.00
N ASN A 190 -11.36 16.63 -52.89
CA ASN A 190 -11.19 15.71 -51.76
C ASN A 190 -10.30 16.29 -50.67
N MET A 191 -9.85 17.54 -50.81
CA MET A 191 -9.02 18.26 -49.86
C MET A 191 -9.89 19.24 -49.04
N GLY A 192 -9.44 19.57 -47.84
CA GLY A 192 -10.18 20.32 -46.85
C GLY A 192 -10.95 19.41 -45.89
N ILE A 193 -11.82 20.04 -45.08
CA ILE A 193 -12.61 19.35 -44.07
C ILE A 193 -13.59 18.38 -44.76
N PRO A 194 -13.62 17.08 -44.40
CA PRO A 194 -14.58 16.14 -44.94
C PRO A 194 -16.03 16.56 -44.67
N GLU A 195 -16.96 16.30 -45.60
CA GLU A 195 -18.38 16.65 -45.44
C GLU A 195 -18.98 16.07 -44.16
N TYR A 196 -18.70 14.79 -43.88
CA TYR A 196 -19.17 14.11 -42.66
C TYR A 196 -18.61 14.70 -41.35
N ALA A 197 -17.51 15.46 -41.41
CA ALA A 197 -16.89 16.03 -40.21
C ALA A 197 -17.60 17.30 -39.73
N TRP A 198 -18.39 17.93 -40.59
CA TRP A 198 -19.26 19.07 -40.23
C TRP A 198 -20.44 18.64 -39.35
N ASP A 199 -20.87 17.39 -39.45
CA ASP A 199 -21.99 16.85 -38.67
C ASP A 199 -21.57 16.38 -37.26
N TRP A 200 -20.28 16.51 -36.91
CA TRP A 200 -19.78 16.09 -35.61
C TRP A 200 -20.23 17.03 -34.50
N LYS A 201 -20.73 16.44 -33.40
CA LYS A 201 -21.22 17.18 -32.24
C LYS A 201 -20.09 17.35 -31.23
N CYS A 202 -19.91 18.57 -30.72
CA CYS A 202 -19.04 18.88 -29.61
C CYS A 202 -19.75 19.87 -28.67
N SER A 203 -19.44 19.81 -27.37
CA SER A 203 -19.91 20.80 -26.40
C SER A 203 -19.16 22.15 -26.53
N ASP A 204 -17.99 22.14 -27.16
CA ASP A 204 -17.12 23.30 -27.36
C ASP A 204 -16.85 23.50 -28.86
N ASP A 205 -17.50 24.50 -29.45
CA ASP A 205 -17.41 24.84 -30.86
C ASP A 205 -16.02 25.40 -31.24
N GLU A 206 -15.32 26.04 -30.31
CA GLU A 206 -13.97 26.57 -30.54
C GLU A 206 -12.97 25.42 -30.68
N TYR A 207 -13.08 24.43 -29.78
CA TYR A 207 -12.30 23.20 -29.88
C TYR A 207 -12.59 22.43 -31.16
N LEU A 208 -13.87 22.28 -31.55
CA LEU A 208 -14.24 21.62 -32.80
C LEU A 208 -13.61 22.33 -34.03
N SER A 209 -13.61 23.66 -34.06
CA SER A 209 -12.98 24.43 -35.14
C SER A 209 -11.48 24.17 -35.25
N VAL A 210 -10.76 24.18 -34.12
CA VAL A 210 -9.32 23.88 -34.06
C VAL A 210 -9.05 22.48 -34.59
N VAL A 211 -9.82 21.50 -34.14
CA VAL A 211 -9.65 20.10 -34.53
C VAL A 211 -9.95 19.89 -36.02
N LEU A 212 -10.99 20.54 -36.56
CA LEU A 212 -11.28 20.49 -37.99
C LEU A 212 -10.20 21.19 -38.84
N SER A 213 -9.55 22.23 -38.30
CA SER A 213 -8.44 22.90 -38.98
C SER A 213 -7.21 21.99 -39.19
N GLU A 214 -7.04 20.93 -38.39
CA GLU A 214 -5.97 19.95 -38.56
C GLU A 214 -6.04 19.23 -39.91
N PHE A 215 -7.25 19.00 -40.46
CA PHE A 215 -7.41 18.46 -41.81
C PHE A 215 -6.77 19.38 -42.86
N ILE A 216 -6.96 20.70 -42.72
CA ILE A 216 -6.43 21.69 -43.66
C ILE A 216 -4.90 21.69 -43.59
N MET A 217 -4.33 21.70 -42.39
CA MET A 217 -2.88 21.68 -42.19
C MET A 217 -2.25 20.40 -42.73
N MET A 218 -2.88 19.24 -42.49
CA MET A 218 -2.44 17.95 -43.00
C MET A 218 -2.48 17.91 -44.53
N ASP A 219 -3.62 18.28 -45.12
CA ASP A 219 -3.83 18.28 -46.56
C ASP A 219 -2.83 19.19 -47.26
N TRP A 220 -2.56 20.37 -46.70
CA TRP A 220 -1.55 21.29 -47.21
C TRP A 220 -0.14 20.68 -47.20
N GLY A 221 0.25 20.02 -46.11
CA GLY A 221 1.55 19.36 -46.00
C GLY A 221 1.74 18.21 -46.99
N PHE A 222 0.70 17.42 -47.27
CA PHE A 222 0.74 16.39 -48.31
C PHE A 222 0.72 16.98 -49.72
N TYR A 223 -0.07 18.02 -49.95
CA TYR A 223 -0.15 18.71 -51.22
C TYR A 223 1.18 19.34 -51.63
N ASN A 224 1.87 20.02 -50.70
CA ASN A 224 3.17 20.61 -50.99
C ASN A 224 4.21 19.53 -51.37
N ARG A 225 4.24 18.41 -50.64
CA ARG A 225 5.11 17.27 -50.97
C ARG A 225 4.77 16.68 -52.33
N PHE A 226 3.49 16.57 -52.66
CA PHE A 226 3.02 16.07 -53.95
C PHE A 226 3.39 17.00 -55.10
N GLU A 227 3.20 18.32 -54.94
CA GLU A 227 3.55 19.33 -55.94
C GLU A 227 5.06 19.42 -56.19
N ILE A 228 5.91 19.22 -55.17
CA ILE A 228 7.36 19.10 -55.37
C ILE A 228 7.70 17.93 -56.30
N VAL A 229 7.13 16.74 -56.04
CA VAL A 229 7.36 15.54 -56.87
C VAL A 229 6.81 15.74 -58.29
N ARG A 230 5.65 16.40 -58.42
CA ARG A 230 5.04 16.74 -59.71
C ARG A 230 5.91 17.70 -60.52
N LYS A 231 6.40 18.78 -59.91
CA LYS A 231 7.30 19.74 -60.58
C LYS A 231 8.59 19.06 -61.02
N GLU A 232 9.19 18.22 -60.17
CA GLU A 232 10.39 17.45 -60.53
C GLU A 232 10.12 16.54 -61.75
N TYR A 233 8.97 15.84 -61.76
CA TYR A 233 8.57 15.01 -62.89
C TYR A 233 8.42 15.79 -64.20
N GLU A 234 7.71 16.93 -64.16
CA GLU A 234 7.51 17.76 -65.35
C GLU A 234 8.83 18.40 -65.83
N THR A 235 9.75 18.78 -64.92
CA THR A 235 11.06 19.29 -65.32
C THR A 235 11.87 18.26 -66.09
N LEU A 236 11.91 17.01 -65.62
CA LEU A 236 12.59 15.91 -66.32
C LEU A 236 11.92 15.62 -67.66
N ARG A 237 10.59 15.60 -67.70
CA ARG A 237 9.83 15.38 -68.94
C ARG A 237 10.09 16.48 -69.98
N LEU A 238 10.17 17.74 -69.56
CA LEU A 238 10.51 18.86 -70.42
C LEU A 238 11.96 18.81 -70.92
N MET A 239 12.90 18.27 -70.12
CA MET A 239 14.27 18.02 -70.57
C MET A 239 14.31 16.93 -71.64
N ASP A 240 13.58 15.83 -71.45
CA ASP A 240 13.51 14.74 -72.43
C ASP A 240 12.89 15.21 -73.76
N LEU A 241 11.87 16.07 -73.70
CA LEU A 241 11.22 16.67 -74.89
C LEU A 241 12.13 17.62 -75.68
N LYS A 242 13.25 18.10 -75.12
CA LYS A 242 14.25 18.85 -75.88
C LYS A 242 15.12 17.94 -76.74
N ILE A 243 15.22 16.66 -76.38
CA ILE A 243 16.05 15.65 -77.05
C ILE A 243 15.19 14.83 -78.02
N LEU A 244 14.02 14.36 -77.57
CA LEU A 244 13.08 13.55 -78.34
C LEU A 244 11.81 14.32 -78.67
N ASN A 245 11.24 14.08 -79.86
CA ASN A 245 9.89 14.56 -80.15
C ASN A 245 8.85 13.86 -79.25
N LEU A 246 7.68 14.48 -79.06
CA LEU A 246 6.62 13.90 -78.20
C LEU A 246 6.27 12.44 -78.56
N LYS A 247 6.17 12.13 -79.86
CA LYS A 247 5.90 10.77 -80.34
C LYS A 247 7.07 9.81 -80.08
N GLU A 248 8.30 10.27 -80.24
CA GLU A 248 9.49 9.47 -79.98
C GLU A 248 9.65 9.18 -78.49
N LEU A 249 9.30 10.14 -77.64
CA LEU A 249 9.28 9.98 -76.18
C LEU A 249 8.21 8.98 -75.73
N GLU A 250 7.01 9.00 -76.33
CA GLU A 250 5.96 8.03 -76.07
C GLU A 250 6.40 6.60 -76.45
N ILE A 251 7.04 6.45 -77.61
CA ILE A 251 7.61 5.17 -78.05
C ILE A 251 8.73 4.73 -77.11
N PHE A 252 9.60 5.64 -76.71
CA PHE A 252 10.69 5.37 -75.78
C PHE A 252 10.18 4.87 -74.41
N GLU A 253 9.17 5.55 -73.85
CA GLU A 253 8.53 5.14 -72.60
C GLU A 253 7.82 3.80 -72.73
N TYR A 254 7.13 3.57 -73.86
CA TYR A 254 6.46 2.30 -74.13
C TYR A 254 7.47 1.15 -74.12
N ILE A 255 8.56 1.26 -74.89
CA ILE A 255 9.63 0.25 -74.90
C ILE A 255 10.21 0.05 -73.50
N CYS A 256 10.50 1.11 -72.76
CA CYS A 256 11.00 0.98 -71.38
C CYS A 256 10.04 0.18 -70.48
N ASN A 257 8.73 0.33 -70.67
CA ASN A 257 7.70 -0.42 -69.95
C ASN A 257 7.58 -1.87 -70.42
N VAL A 258 7.67 -2.15 -71.73
CA VAL A 258 7.68 -3.52 -72.28
C VAL A 258 8.81 -4.34 -71.66
N TYR A 259 10.03 -3.78 -71.65
CA TYR A 259 11.17 -4.44 -71.04
C TYR A 259 11.05 -4.49 -69.49
N LYS A 260 10.31 -3.56 -68.86
CA LYS A 260 9.98 -3.66 -67.41
C LYS A 260 9.12 -4.88 -67.11
N ARG A 261 8.15 -5.16 -67.97
CA ARG A 261 7.18 -6.25 -67.78
C ARG A 261 7.78 -7.61 -68.07
N HIS A 262 8.60 -7.72 -69.12
CA HIS A 262 8.93 -9.02 -69.70
C HIS A 262 10.42 -9.41 -69.61
N ALA A 263 11.33 -8.47 -69.31
CA ALA A 263 12.75 -8.79 -69.13
C ALA A 263 13.05 -9.17 -67.67
N MET A 264 13.50 -10.40 -67.44
CA MET A 264 13.78 -10.94 -66.10
C MET A 264 15.15 -10.52 -65.55
N HIS A 265 16.20 -10.62 -66.37
CA HIS A 265 17.58 -10.30 -65.99
C HIS A 265 18.21 -9.34 -66.99
N GLN A 266 19.17 -8.52 -66.54
CA GLN A 266 19.90 -7.56 -67.38
C GLN A 266 18.97 -6.65 -68.20
N ARG A 267 17.80 -6.29 -67.66
CA ARG A 267 16.79 -5.46 -68.33
C ARG A 267 17.40 -4.21 -68.96
N ARG A 268 18.21 -3.48 -68.20
CA ARG A 268 18.86 -2.24 -68.65
C ARG A 268 19.75 -2.46 -69.88
N TYR A 269 20.47 -3.59 -69.93
CA TYR A 269 21.29 -3.96 -71.08
C TYR A 269 20.45 -4.24 -72.32
N TYR A 270 19.40 -5.06 -72.20
CA TYR A 270 18.52 -5.36 -73.33
C TYR A 270 17.72 -4.15 -73.80
N THR A 271 17.22 -3.32 -72.89
CA THR A 271 16.56 -2.06 -73.26
C THR A 271 17.54 -1.16 -74.00
N LEU A 272 18.77 -0.98 -73.50
CA LEU A 272 19.76 -0.14 -74.17
C LEU A 272 20.15 -0.71 -75.55
N ASP A 273 20.42 -2.01 -75.68
CA ASP A 273 20.73 -2.65 -76.97
C ASP A 273 19.57 -2.51 -77.98
N PHE A 274 18.33 -2.62 -77.53
CA PHE A 274 17.18 -2.44 -78.40
C PHE A 274 17.00 -0.96 -78.79
N MET A 275 17.20 -0.04 -77.85
CA MET A 275 17.12 1.40 -78.11
C MET A 275 18.22 1.88 -79.05
N THR A 276 19.46 1.40 -78.92
CA THR A 276 20.57 1.80 -79.81
C THR A 276 20.36 1.32 -81.26
N ARG A 277 19.60 0.23 -81.45
CA ARG A 277 19.18 -0.25 -82.77
C ARG A 277 18.04 0.57 -83.38
N LEU A 278 17.09 1.02 -82.56
CA LEU A 278 15.94 1.82 -83.04
C LEU A 278 16.28 3.30 -83.22
N PHE A 279 17.08 3.86 -82.34
CA PHE A 279 17.40 5.28 -82.26
C PHE A 279 18.83 5.56 -82.75
N ILE A 280 19.15 5.11 -83.98
CA ILE A 280 20.48 5.21 -84.60
C ILE A 280 21.01 6.65 -84.66
N LYS A 281 20.11 7.64 -84.69
CA LYS A 281 20.42 9.08 -84.73
C LYS A 281 21.03 9.61 -83.43
N TYR A 282 20.86 8.92 -82.31
CA TYR A 282 21.24 9.39 -80.99
C TYR A 282 22.48 8.66 -80.48
N SER A 283 23.31 9.37 -79.73
CA SER A 283 24.49 8.75 -79.13
C SER A 283 24.09 7.79 -78.01
N VAL A 284 24.91 6.76 -77.78
CA VAL A 284 24.71 5.82 -76.67
C VAL A 284 24.66 6.55 -75.32
N LYS A 285 25.41 7.66 -75.16
CA LYS A 285 25.41 8.47 -73.94
C LYS A 285 24.08 9.19 -73.72
N GLU A 286 23.49 9.75 -74.77
CA GLU A 286 22.16 10.39 -74.70
C GLU A 286 21.07 9.37 -74.38
N LEU A 287 21.12 8.18 -75.01
CA LEU A 287 20.17 7.10 -74.72
C LEU A 287 20.28 6.58 -73.27
N ILE A 288 21.50 6.48 -72.73
CA ILE A 288 21.70 6.14 -71.31
C ILE A 288 21.08 7.22 -70.42
N SER A 289 21.31 8.50 -70.70
CA SER A 289 20.73 9.62 -69.93
C SER A 289 19.20 9.62 -69.97
N LEU A 290 18.61 9.38 -71.15
CA LEU A 290 17.17 9.27 -71.31
C LEU A 290 16.58 8.06 -70.55
N LEU A 291 17.31 6.95 -70.51
CA LEU A 291 16.93 5.78 -69.74
C LEU A 291 16.97 6.06 -68.23
N ASP A 292 18.00 6.76 -67.75
CA ASP A 292 18.11 7.22 -66.35
C ASP A 292 16.96 8.17 -66.00
N HIS A 293 16.63 9.12 -66.88
CA HIS A 293 15.48 10.00 -66.70
C HIS A 293 14.17 9.21 -66.67
N CYS A 294 13.99 8.21 -67.53
CA CYS A 294 12.80 7.36 -67.54
C CYS A 294 12.66 6.56 -66.22
N GLU A 295 13.74 5.95 -65.73
CA GLU A 295 13.77 5.27 -64.43
C GLU A 295 13.44 6.25 -63.29
N ARG A 296 14.06 7.44 -63.29
CA ARG A 296 13.78 8.49 -62.30
C ARG A 296 12.32 8.95 -62.34
N ARG A 297 11.76 9.17 -63.53
CA ARG A 297 10.36 9.57 -63.72
C ARG A 297 9.39 8.49 -63.24
N ASN A 298 9.69 7.22 -63.48
CA ASN A 298 8.92 6.10 -62.93
C ASN A 298 8.95 6.09 -61.40
N HIS A 299 10.12 6.27 -60.79
CA HIS A 299 10.22 6.40 -59.33
C HIS A 299 9.43 7.59 -58.78
N LEU A 300 9.37 8.72 -59.51
CA LEU A 300 8.54 9.87 -59.14
C LEU A 300 7.04 9.55 -59.23
N LYS A 301 6.59 8.79 -60.25
CA LYS A 301 5.21 8.28 -60.34
C LYS A 301 4.88 7.38 -59.15
N ASP A 302 5.75 6.44 -58.82
CA ASP A 302 5.57 5.51 -57.68
C ASP A 302 5.50 6.29 -56.36
N ARG A 303 6.40 7.28 -56.18
CA ARG A 303 6.39 8.18 -55.02
C ARG A 303 5.11 9.00 -54.94
N ALA A 304 4.61 9.53 -56.07
CA ALA A 304 3.35 10.28 -56.10
C ALA A 304 2.15 9.40 -55.69
N VAL A 305 2.09 8.15 -56.16
CA VAL A 305 1.07 7.18 -55.75
C VAL A 305 1.19 6.84 -54.27
N SER A 306 2.40 6.62 -53.76
CA SER A 306 2.68 6.38 -52.35
C SER A 306 2.21 7.56 -51.47
N ILE A 307 2.54 8.80 -51.84
CA ILE A 307 2.10 10.02 -51.13
C ILE A 307 0.57 10.08 -51.07
N LYS A 308 -0.14 9.81 -52.17
CA LYS A 308 -1.62 9.79 -52.18
C LYS A 308 -2.19 8.71 -51.25
N ARG A 309 -1.63 7.50 -51.26
CA ARG A 309 -2.05 6.39 -50.39
C ARG A 309 -1.84 6.74 -48.92
N THR A 310 -0.67 7.27 -48.57
CA THR A 310 -0.36 7.70 -47.22
C THR A 310 -1.25 8.86 -46.78
N TRP A 311 -1.50 9.84 -47.65
CA TRP A 311 -2.42 10.94 -47.37
C TRP A 311 -3.82 10.43 -47.02
N LYS A 312 -4.39 9.54 -47.85
CA LYS A 312 -5.71 8.96 -47.58
C LYS A 312 -5.74 8.24 -46.23
N LYS A 313 -4.75 7.41 -45.95
CA LYS A 313 -4.63 6.71 -44.66
C LYS A 313 -4.52 7.69 -43.48
N SER A 314 -3.66 8.69 -43.58
CA SER A 314 -3.48 9.70 -42.52
C SER A 314 -4.75 10.50 -42.27
N ARG A 315 -5.55 10.76 -43.31
CA ARG A 315 -6.85 11.42 -43.20
C ARG A 315 -7.86 10.52 -42.47
N ASP A 316 -7.94 9.24 -42.82
CA ASP A 316 -8.80 8.27 -42.13
C ASP A 316 -8.39 8.11 -40.65
N ASP A 317 -7.09 8.00 -40.37
CA ASP A 317 -6.53 7.93 -39.01
C ASP A 317 -6.84 9.20 -38.21
N LEU A 318 -6.77 10.38 -38.85
CA LEU A 318 -7.15 11.65 -38.23
C LEU A 318 -8.63 11.66 -37.87
N SER A 319 -9.51 11.27 -38.80
CA SER A 319 -10.95 11.19 -38.53
C SER A 319 -11.28 10.30 -37.34
N ILE A 320 -10.65 9.12 -37.26
CA ILE A 320 -10.84 8.19 -36.14
C ILE A 320 -10.38 8.81 -34.82
N ARG A 321 -9.21 9.46 -34.81
CA ARG A 321 -8.68 10.11 -33.60
C ARG A 321 -9.59 11.23 -33.12
N ILE A 322 -10.03 12.10 -34.04
CA ILE A 322 -10.91 13.22 -33.70
C ILE A 322 -12.22 12.70 -33.12
N GLN A 323 -12.86 11.73 -33.77
CA GLN A 323 -14.10 11.13 -33.27
C GLN A 323 -13.91 10.52 -31.88
N ALA A 324 -12.83 9.77 -31.65
CA ALA A 324 -12.52 9.22 -30.35
C ALA A 324 -12.36 10.31 -29.27
N THR A 325 -11.67 11.40 -29.58
CA THR A 325 -11.50 12.51 -28.64
C THR A 325 -12.81 13.26 -28.37
N LEU A 326 -13.65 13.47 -29.39
CA LEU A 326 -14.97 14.08 -29.22
C LEU A 326 -15.86 13.20 -28.32
N SER A 327 -15.87 11.89 -28.54
CA SER A 327 -16.61 10.94 -27.68
C SER A 327 -16.10 10.96 -26.23
N GLN A 328 -14.78 11.06 -26.02
CA GLN A 328 -14.21 11.19 -24.67
C GLN A 328 -14.63 12.48 -23.98
N ILE A 329 -14.64 13.62 -24.71
CA ILE A 329 -15.09 14.90 -24.16
C ILE A 329 -16.57 14.83 -23.76
N GLU A 330 -17.40 14.22 -24.60
CA GLU A 330 -18.83 14.01 -24.29
C GLU A 330 -19.03 13.10 -23.08
N GLU A 331 -18.26 12.01 -22.97
CA GLU A 331 -18.29 11.09 -21.82
C GLU A 331 -17.90 11.82 -20.53
N ILE A 332 -16.81 12.58 -20.54
CA ILE A 332 -16.36 13.37 -19.39
C ILE A 332 -17.42 14.41 -18.99
N SER A 333 -18.00 15.12 -19.95
CA SER A 333 -19.08 16.08 -19.71
C SER A 333 -20.31 15.41 -19.08
N ASN A 334 -20.71 14.25 -19.60
CA ASN A 334 -21.82 13.47 -19.05
C ASN A 334 -21.54 12.96 -17.64
N GLU A 335 -20.33 12.48 -17.36
CA GLU A 335 -19.93 12.10 -16.01
C GLU A 335 -19.99 13.27 -15.04
N GLN A 336 -19.52 14.45 -15.45
CA GLN A 336 -19.59 15.67 -14.64
C GLN A 336 -21.05 16.04 -14.33
N ARG A 337 -21.94 15.95 -15.32
CA ARG A 337 -23.38 16.17 -15.12
C ARG A 337 -23.98 15.18 -14.11
N ILE A 338 -23.70 13.88 -14.26
CA ILE A 338 -24.19 12.83 -13.34
C ILE A 338 -23.64 13.05 -11.92
N LYS A 339 -22.36 13.44 -11.78
CA LYS A 339 -21.76 13.78 -10.47
C LYS A 339 -22.45 14.99 -9.83
N ALA A 340 -22.75 16.02 -10.62
CA ALA A 340 -23.49 17.20 -10.14
C ALA A 340 -24.92 16.85 -9.70
N GLU A 341 -25.63 16.01 -10.46
CA GLU A 341 -26.97 15.51 -10.09
C GLU A 341 -26.93 14.71 -8.78
N LYS A 342 -25.99 13.76 -8.65
CA LYS A 342 -25.80 12.98 -7.41
C LYS A 342 -25.50 13.89 -6.21
N HIS A 343 -24.64 14.89 -6.39
CA HIS A 343 -24.36 15.87 -5.34
C HIS A 343 -25.61 16.69 -4.99
N GLY A 344 -26.43 17.06 -5.97
CA GLY A 344 -27.73 17.71 -5.77
C GLY A 344 -28.66 16.86 -4.90
N ILE A 345 -28.85 15.59 -5.27
CA ILE A 345 -29.69 14.62 -4.53
C ILE A 345 -29.15 14.43 -3.10
N GLN A 346 -27.83 14.28 -2.95
CA GLN A 346 -27.21 14.13 -1.63
C GLN A 346 -27.45 15.36 -0.76
N LYS A 347 -27.34 16.57 -1.31
CA LYS A 347 -27.61 17.82 -0.61
C LYS A 347 -29.07 17.90 -0.16
N GLU A 348 -30.01 17.51 -1.01
CA GLU A 348 -31.43 17.43 -0.67
C GLU A 348 -31.69 16.43 0.47
N LEU A 349 -31.10 15.24 0.40
CA LEU A 349 -31.20 14.22 1.45
C LEU A 349 -30.61 14.72 2.77
N CYS A 350 -29.43 15.34 2.76
CA CYS A 350 -28.83 15.94 3.95
C CYS A 350 -29.73 17.02 4.56
N ASN A 351 -30.37 17.85 3.74
CA ASN A 351 -31.33 18.85 4.20
C ASN A 351 -32.57 18.21 4.84
N LEU A 352 -33.10 17.13 4.25
CA LEU A 352 -34.23 16.38 4.80
C LEU A 352 -33.88 15.76 6.16
N LEU A 353 -32.73 15.09 6.24
CA LEU A 353 -32.23 14.49 7.48
C LEU A 353 -31.99 15.54 8.55
N LYS A 354 -31.41 16.70 8.20
CA LYS A 354 -31.25 17.82 9.13
C LYS A 354 -32.59 18.27 9.71
N LYS A 355 -33.63 18.40 8.88
CA LYS A 355 -35.00 18.73 9.35
C LYS A 355 -35.60 17.64 10.25
N GLN A 356 -35.34 16.35 9.98
CA GLN A 356 -35.80 15.26 10.84
C GLN A 356 -35.08 15.24 12.19
N VAL A 357 -33.76 15.41 12.20
CA VAL A 357 -32.96 15.48 13.42
C VAL A 357 -33.36 16.70 14.27
N GLN A 358 -33.63 17.84 13.63
CA GLN A 358 -34.15 19.03 14.33
C GLN A 358 -35.46 18.70 15.06
N ARG A 359 -36.44 18.10 14.37
CA ARG A 359 -37.72 17.67 14.97
C ARG A 359 -37.52 16.70 16.12
N TRP A 360 -36.67 15.70 15.95
CA TRP A 360 -36.36 14.73 17.01
C TRP A 360 -35.71 15.38 18.25
N ARG A 361 -34.81 16.36 18.06
CA ARG A 361 -34.21 17.12 19.16
C ARG A 361 -35.25 17.93 19.93
N GLU A 362 -36.18 18.57 19.22
CA GLU A 362 -37.30 19.30 19.83
C GLU A 362 -38.23 18.37 20.61
N GLU A 363 -38.55 17.19 20.05
CA GLU A 363 -39.34 16.16 20.74
C GLU A 363 -38.61 15.64 22.00
N LYS A 364 -37.30 15.40 21.91
CA LYS A 364 -36.49 14.98 23.07
C LYS A 364 -36.41 16.03 24.15
N LEU A 365 -36.28 17.31 23.79
CA LEU A 365 -36.33 18.41 24.73
C LEU A 365 -37.67 18.43 25.46
N LYS A 366 -38.79 18.33 24.72
CA LYS A 366 -40.14 18.28 25.32
C LYS A 366 -40.31 17.10 26.27
N ILE A 367 -39.81 15.91 25.90
CA ILE A 367 -39.83 14.74 26.79
C ILE A 367 -39.04 15.03 28.08
N SER A 368 -37.82 15.57 27.96
CA SER A 368 -36.98 15.91 29.11
C SER A 368 -37.66 16.93 30.04
N GLU A 369 -38.29 17.96 29.49
CA GLU A 369 -39.03 18.96 30.27
C GLU A 369 -40.23 18.34 31.00
N LEU A 370 -40.93 17.39 30.37
CA LEU A 370 -42.04 16.67 30.99
C LEU A 370 -41.56 15.73 32.11
N GLU A 371 -40.46 15.01 31.90
CA GLU A 371 -39.84 14.15 32.91
C GLU A 371 -39.35 14.96 34.11
N GLU A 372 -38.76 16.13 33.91
CA GLU A 372 -38.35 17.03 35.00
C GLU A 372 -39.56 17.54 35.79
N LYS A 373 -40.63 17.95 35.11
CA LYS A 373 -41.91 18.34 35.74
C LYS A 373 -42.54 17.19 36.52
N GLU A 374 -42.41 15.95 36.05
CA GLU A 374 -42.92 14.79 36.77
C GLU A 374 -42.04 14.45 37.98
N ASN A 375 -40.72 14.49 37.83
CA ASN A 375 -39.77 14.24 38.92
C ASN A 375 -39.89 15.27 40.04
N THR A 376 -40.06 16.55 39.72
CA THR A 376 -40.31 17.60 40.72
C THR A 376 -41.62 17.34 41.47
N LYS A 377 -42.70 16.95 40.77
CA LYS A 377 -43.95 16.54 41.42
C LYS A 377 -43.77 15.32 42.34
N ARG A 378 -43.05 14.28 41.89
CA ARG A 378 -42.76 13.10 42.70
C ARG A 378 -41.93 13.45 43.95
N ARG A 379 -40.89 14.28 43.81
CA ARG A 379 -40.08 14.76 44.95
C ARG A 379 -40.93 15.52 45.97
N LEU A 380 -41.77 16.44 45.50
CA LEU A 380 -42.65 17.22 46.38
C LEU A 380 -43.68 16.32 47.09
N GLN A 381 -44.19 15.28 46.41
CA GLN A 381 -45.03 14.26 47.05
C GLN A 381 -44.27 13.44 48.10
N GLN A 382 -43.02 13.04 47.81
CA GLN A 382 -42.17 12.31 48.76
C GLN A 382 -41.83 13.15 49.99
N GLU A 383 -41.45 14.42 49.80
CA GLU A 383 -41.18 15.37 50.90
C GLU A 383 -42.43 15.59 51.76
N LYS A 384 -43.61 15.78 51.15
CA LYS A 384 -44.88 15.86 51.88
C LYS A 384 -45.15 14.59 52.69
N ALA A 385 -44.92 13.41 52.11
CA ALA A 385 -45.11 12.14 52.80
C ALA A 385 -44.11 11.95 53.96
N GLN A 386 -42.85 12.35 53.77
CA GLN A 386 -41.81 12.34 54.81
C GLN A 386 -42.14 13.31 55.94
N ALA A 387 -42.46 14.57 55.62
CA ALA A 387 -42.87 15.56 56.61
C ALA A 387 -44.09 15.11 57.44
N LEU A 388 -45.05 14.44 56.80
CA LEU A 388 -46.21 13.88 57.51
C LEU A 388 -45.83 12.71 58.42
N LYS A 389 -44.89 11.84 58.01
CA LYS A 389 -44.33 10.79 58.87
C LYS A 389 -43.56 11.38 60.05
N GLU A 390 -42.67 12.35 59.82
CA GLU A 390 -41.91 13.05 60.86
C GLU A 390 -42.82 13.77 61.86
N ALA A 391 -43.88 14.42 61.39
CA ALA A 391 -44.88 15.04 62.25
C ALA A 391 -45.66 14.03 63.11
N LYS A 392 -45.93 12.83 62.59
CA LYS A 392 -46.53 11.73 63.37
C LYS A 392 -45.55 11.18 64.40
N GLU A 393 -44.31 10.93 64.00
CA GLU A 393 -43.26 10.46 64.91
C GLU A 393 -42.97 11.46 66.02
N SER A 394 -42.91 12.77 65.72
CA SER A 394 -42.67 13.81 66.72
C SER A 394 -43.80 13.87 67.75
N LYS A 395 -45.07 13.72 67.33
CA LYS A 395 -46.21 13.58 68.25
C LYS A 395 -46.09 12.35 69.15
N ILE A 396 -45.69 11.20 68.60
CA ILE A 396 -45.47 9.98 69.38
C ILE A 396 -44.33 10.18 70.38
N ARG A 397 -43.20 10.77 69.96
CA ARG A 397 -42.04 11.07 70.81
C ARG A 397 -42.38 12.05 71.93
N GLN A 398 -43.22 13.06 71.66
CA GLN A 398 -43.70 13.99 72.68
C GLN A 398 -44.59 13.27 73.70
N ALA A 399 -45.52 12.42 73.25
CA ALA A 399 -46.40 11.65 74.13
C ALA A 399 -45.61 10.64 75.00
N THR A 400 -44.62 9.95 74.44
CA THR A 400 -43.77 9.03 75.22
C THR A 400 -42.90 9.79 76.20
N LYS A 401 -42.32 10.93 75.82
CA LYS A 401 -41.55 11.80 76.72
C LYS A 401 -42.41 12.27 77.90
N ALA A 402 -43.65 12.71 77.65
CA ALA A 402 -44.58 13.12 78.70
C ALA A 402 -44.89 11.98 79.70
N LYS A 403 -45.14 10.77 79.20
CA LYS A 403 -45.34 9.57 80.05
C LYS A 403 -44.12 9.24 80.90
N ILE A 404 -42.91 9.34 80.32
CA ILE A 404 -41.66 9.11 81.04
C ILE A 404 -41.47 10.14 82.15
N THR A 405 -41.73 11.43 81.87
CA THR A 405 -41.61 12.48 82.89
C THR A 405 -42.62 12.32 84.02
N GLU A 406 -43.86 11.92 83.71
CA GLU A 406 -44.89 11.65 84.71
C GLU A 406 -44.50 10.47 85.61
N TYR A 407 -44.02 9.37 85.01
CA TYR A 407 -43.51 8.22 85.75
C TYR A 407 -42.32 8.57 86.66
N GLN A 408 -41.38 9.38 86.16
CA GLN A 408 -40.23 9.84 86.94
C GLN A 408 -40.66 10.70 88.13
N LEU A 409 -41.60 11.63 87.93
CA LEU A 409 -42.17 12.45 89.01
C LEU A 409 -42.90 11.59 90.05
N MET A 410 -43.67 10.59 89.61
CA MET A 410 -44.33 9.65 90.51
C MET A 410 -43.31 8.85 91.33
N LYS A 411 -42.23 8.40 90.71
CA LYS A 411 -41.14 7.67 91.37
C LYS A 411 -40.41 8.52 92.41
N ILE A 412 -40.16 9.80 92.09
CA ILE A 412 -39.54 10.74 93.05
C ILE A 412 -40.46 10.95 94.25
N LYS A 413 -41.76 11.20 94.04
CA LYS A 413 -42.75 11.37 95.12
C LYS A 413 -42.85 10.13 96.01
N ALA A 414 -42.84 8.93 95.42
CA ALA A 414 -42.87 7.68 96.19
C ALA A 414 -41.62 7.53 97.07
N LYS A 415 -40.45 7.87 96.54
CA LYS A 415 -39.19 7.85 97.29
C LYS A 415 -39.19 8.87 98.43
N GLU A 416 -39.69 10.08 98.17
CA GLU A 416 -39.81 11.14 99.20
C GLU A 416 -40.76 10.72 100.32
N GLN A 417 -41.86 10.02 99.98
CA GLN A 417 -42.78 9.47 100.97
C GLN A 417 -42.16 8.35 101.81
N GLU A 418 -41.35 7.48 101.20
CA GLU A 418 -40.58 6.45 101.90
C GLU A 418 -39.53 7.08 102.82
N GLU A 419 -38.75 8.05 102.33
CA GLU A 419 -37.77 8.80 103.14
C GLU A 419 -38.44 9.51 104.33
N GLN A 420 -39.65 10.06 104.15
CA GLN A 420 -40.42 10.68 105.23
C GLN A 420 -40.91 9.65 106.25
N ASN A 421 -41.35 8.47 105.80
CA ASN A 421 -41.76 7.38 106.69
C ASN A 421 -40.56 6.86 107.50
N ASP A 422 -39.40 6.68 106.86
CA ASP A 422 -38.16 6.29 107.51
C ASP A 422 -37.69 7.35 108.51
N ALA A 423 -37.75 8.64 108.15
CA ALA A 423 -37.45 9.74 109.06
C ALA A 423 -38.37 9.74 110.29
N ASN A 424 -39.66 9.48 110.10
CA ASN A 424 -40.62 9.37 111.20
C ASN A 424 -40.35 8.14 112.08
N ARG A 425 -40.01 6.98 111.48
CA ARG A 425 -39.62 5.78 112.20
C ARG A 425 -38.34 6.00 113.01
N LEU A 426 -37.36 6.69 112.43
CA LEU A 426 -36.11 7.05 113.08
C LEU A 426 -36.37 7.96 114.29
N LYS A 427 -37.22 8.98 114.15
CA LYS A 427 -37.64 9.85 115.27
C LYS A 427 -38.31 9.06 116.39
N TYR A 428 -39.20 8.13 116.06
CA TYR A 428 -39.86 7.26 117.04
C TYR A 428 -38.85 6.35 117.77
N LEU A 429 -37.90 5.77 117.04
CA LEU A 429 -36.82 4.97 117.63
C LEU A 429 -35.93 5.83 118.55
N HIS A 430 -35.55 7.04 118.12
CA HIS A 430 -34.78 7.98 118.96
C HIS A 430 -35.53 8.32 120.25
N TYR A 431 -36.84 8.52 120.20
CA TYR A 431 -37.66 8.75 121.39
C TYR A 431 -37.65 7.54 122.35
N ILE A 432 -37.78 6.32 121.83
CA ILE A 432 -37.67 5.09 122.65
C ILE A 432 -36.28 5.00 123.29
N HIS A 433 -35.22 5.19 122.51
CA HIS A 433 -33.85 5.14 123.00
C HIS A 433 -33.58 6.21 124.06
N ALA A 434 -34.08 7.43 123.89
CA ALA A 434 -33.97 8.48 124.90
C ALA A 434 -34.73 8.12 126.19
N LYS A 435 -35.94 7.59 126.08
CA LYS A 435 -36.72 7.14 127.25
C LYS A 435 -36.02 6.00 127.98
N GLN A 436 -35.38 5.10 127.25
CA GLN A 436 -34.61 3.99 127.81
C GLN A 436 -33.31 4.50 128.45
N SER A 437 -32.59 5.42 127.82
CA SER A 437 -31.37 6.01 128.39
C SER A 437 -31.64 6.76 129.69
N PHE A 438 -32.78 7.43 129.83
CA PHE A 438 -33.19 8.04 131.11
C PHE A 438 -33.41 6.98 132.21
N LYS A 439 -34.07 5.86 131.89
CA LYS A 439 -34.28 4.76 132.83
C LYS A 439 -32.96 4.08 133.21
N ASP A 440 -32.08 3.85 132.25
CA ASP A 440 -30.78 3.21 132.47
C ASP A 440 -29.85 4.14 133.26
N MET A 441 -29.88 5.44 133.01
CA MET A 441 -29.15 6.45 133.80
C MET A 441 -29.66 6.51 135.25
N ALA A 442 -30.98 6.39 135.47
CA ALA A 442 -31.54 6.33 136.82
C ALA A 442 -31.10 5.05 137.55
N LYS A 443 -31.17 3.88 136.90
CA LYS A 443 -30.67 2.61 137.43
C LYS A 443 -29.17 2.66 137.75
N LEU A 444 -28.36 3.25 136.88
CA LEU A 444 -26.92 3.41 137.10
C LEU A 444 -26.64 4.33 138.29
N LYS A 445 -27.38 5.43 138.45
CA LYS A 445 -27.26 6.32 139.63
C LYS A 445 -27.65 5.60 140.92
N GLU A 446 -28.73 4.83 140.89
CA GLU A 446 -29.20 4.04 142.04
C GLU A 446 -28.20 2.94 142.42
N ALA A 447 -27.72 2.16 141.45
CA ALA A 447 -26.67 1.15 141.64
C ALA A 447 -25.35 1.77 142.15
N HIS A 448 -24.95 2.93 141.60
CA HIS A 448 -23.76 3.65 142.06
C HIS A 448 -23.92 4.18 143.50
N SER A 449 -25.11 4.65 143.87
CA SER A 449 -25.40 5.10 145.24
C SER A 449 -25.39 3.95 146.25
N LEU A 450 -25.97 2.79 145.87
CA LEU A 450 -25.93 1.56 146.67
C LEU A 450 -24.49 1.07 146.86
N TYR A 451 -23.72 1.00 145.78
CA TYR A 451 -22.31 0.60 145.81
C TYR A 451 -21.46 1.51 146.72
N LEU A 452 -21.64 2.83 146.64
CA LEU A 452 -20.96 3.78 147.54
C LEU A 452 -21.38 3.61 149.01
N SER A 453 -22.64 3.27 149.28
CA SER A 453 -23.15 3.01 150.64
C SER A 453 -22.57 1.71 151.23
N GLU A 454 -22.47 0.65 150.42
CA GLU A 454 -21.83 -0.62 150.81
C GLU A 454 -20.33 -0.45 151.09
N ILE A 455 -19.63 0.34 150.26
CA ILE A 455 -18.22 0.68 150.51
C ILE A 455 -18.06 1.43 151.83
N LYS A 456 -18.93 2.41 152.12
CA LYS A 456 -18.88 3.15 153.38
C LYS A 456 -19.15 2.23 154.57
N GLN A 457 -20.14 1.34 154.49
CA GLN A 457 -20.43 0.37 155.55
C GLN A 457 -19.28 -0.61 155.77
N LYS A 458 -18.71 -1.20 154.70
CA LYS A 458 -17.51 -2.06 154.80
C LYS A 458 -16.33 -1.34 155.42
N LYS A 459 -16.05 -0.10 155.00
CA LYS A 459 -14.97 0.71 155.59
C LYS A 459 -15.20 1.01 157.08
N MET A 460 -16.43 1.30 157.49
CA MET A 460 -16.77 1.54 158.90
C MET A 460 -16.61 0.26 159.73
N LEU A 461 -17.08 -0.89 159.23
CA LEU A 461 -16.92 -2.18 159.91
C LEU A 461 -15.44 -2.58 160.01
N ASP A 462 -14.67 -2.42 158.94
CA ASP A 462 -13.23 -2.69 158.94
C ASP A 462 -12.47 -1.75 159.89
N TYR A 463 -12.90 -0.49 160.01
CA TYR A 463 -12.31 0.46 160.95
C TYR A 463 -12.57 0.04 162.40
N LEU A 464 -13.82 -0.30 162.74
CA LEU A 464 -14.22 -0.76 164.07
C LEU A 464 -13.52 -2.08 164.46
N GLU A 465 -13.39 -3.04 163.54
CA GLU A 465 -12.70 -4.31 163.79
C GLU A 465 -11.20 -4.10 164.00
N LYS A 466 -10.56 -3.21 163.23
CA LYS A 466 -9.16 -2.84 163.41
C LYS A 466 -8.91 -2.16 164.75
N GLU A 467 -9.81 -1.28 165.18
CA GLU A 467 -9.72 -0.60 166.47
C GLU A 467 -9.90 -1.58 167.65
N ARG A 468 -10.80 -2.56 167.51
CA ARG A 468 -10.94 -3.66 168.48
C ARG A 468 -9.66 -4.50 168.59
N LEU A 469 -9.10 -4.92 167.45
CA LEU A 469 -7.87 -5.71 167.38
C LEU A 469 -6.66 -4.92 167.91
N ALA A 470 -6.60 -3.61 167.68
CA ALA A 470 -5.55 -2.75 168.23
C ALA A 470 -5.66 -2.66 169.77
N ASN A 471 -6.86 -2.43 170.30
CA ASN A 471 -7.10 -2.36 171.75
C ASN A 471 -6.80 -3.67 172.49
N GLU A 472 -7.08 -4.83 171.88
CA GLU A 472 -6.74 -6.14 172.43
C GLU A 472 -5.22 -6.40 172.41
N ARG A 473 -4.55 -5.97 171.33
CA ARG A 473 -3.11 -6.11 171.17
C ARG A 473 -2.34 -5.26 172.18
N GLU A 474 -2.76 -4.03 172.44
CA GLU A 474 -2.12 -3.14 173.44
C GLU A 474 -2.27 -3.69 174.88
N LYS A 475 -3.49 -4.12 175.26
CA LYS A 475 -3.75 -4.73 176.59
C LYS A 475 -2.93 -5.99 176.86
N ARG A 476 -2.63 -6.80 175.83
CA ARG A 476 -1.76 -7.98 175.97
C ARG A 476 -0.27 -7.64 175.97
N PHE A 477 0.18 -6.66 175.18
CA PHE A 477 1.55 -6.16 175.29
C PHE A 477 1.85 -5.57 176.69
N GLU A 478 0.88 -4.91 177.34
CA GLU A 478 1.01 -4.44 178.73
C GLU A 478 1.17 -5.60 179.75
N SER A 479 0.56 -6.76 179.48
CA SER A 479 0.65 -7.96 180.33
C SER A 479 1.97 -8.71 180.13
N LEU A 480 2.46 -8.79 178.89
CA LEU A 480 3.79 -9.30 178.54
C LEU A 480 4.92 -8.45 179.15
N ARG A 481 4.73 -7.12 179.31
CA ARG A 481 5.67 -6.23 180.02
C ARG A 481 5.72 -6.45 181.55
N LYS A 482 4.69 -7.06 182.16
CA LYS A 482 4.56 -7.15 183.63
C LYS A 482 5.30 -8.31 184.30
N LYS A 483 5.70 -9.38 183.60
CA LYS A 483 6.31 -10.56 184.27
C LYS A 483 7.51 -11.19 183.57
N VAL A 484 7.89 -10.72 182.38
CA VAL A 484 9.18 -11.07 181.77
C VAL A 484 10.26 -10.04 182.13
N ARG A 485 10.37 -9.64 183.41
CA ARG A 485 11.54 -8.88 183.90
C ARG A 485 12.48 -9.80 184.72
N PRO A 486 13.39 -10.56 184.10
CA PRO A 486 14.55 -11.13 184.79
C PRO A 486 15.55 -10.02 185.12
N SER A 487 16.03 -10.01 186.35
CA SER A 487 17.17 -9.18 186.73
C SER A 487 18.46 -9.86 186.28
N VAL A 488 18.79 -9.72 184.99
CA VAL A 488 20.17 -9.75 184.49
C VAL A 488 20.31 -8.65 183.44
N MET A 489 21.45 -7.97 183.49
CA MET A 489 21.75 -6.72 182.82
C MET A 489 21.77 -6.83 181.28
N PRO A 490 21.32 -5.77 180.58
CA PRO A 490 21.49 -5.61 179.15
C PRO A 490 22.93 -5.20 178.79
N ASP A 491 23.54 -5.94 177.86
CA ASP A 491 24.79 -5.60 177.18
C ASP A 491 24.50 -4.62 176.03
N LEU A 492 25.23 -3.50 176.01
CA LEU A 492 24.89 -2.25 175.32
C LEU A 492 25.21 -2.28 173.81
N ASN A 493 26.01 -3.23 173.34
CA ASN A 493 26.47 -3.22 171.94
C ASN A 493 25.53 -3.91 170.95
N ARG A 494 24.60 -4.77 171.39
CA ARG A 494 23.78 -5.59 170.48
C ARG A 494 22.43 -4.99 170.10
N LEU A 495 21.95 -3.94 170.78
CA LEU A 495 20.61 -3.33 170.55
C LEU A 495 20.67 -1.99 169.79
N MET A 496 21.84 -1.35 169.68
CA MET A 496 22.03 -0.03 169.08
C MET A 496 22.46 -0.05 167.61
N SER A 497 22.55 -1.22 166.94
CA SER A 497 22.96 -1.29 165.54
C SER A 497 21.77 -1.38 164.59
N ALA A 498 21.67 -0.41 163.68
CA ALA A 498 20.76 -0.46 162.54
C ALA A 498 21.02 -1.68 161.65
N THR A 499 19.98 -2.17 160.97
CA THR A 499 20.14 -3.11 159.85
C THR A 499 20.13 -2.34 158.52
N GLU A 500 21.06 -2.69 157.62
CA GLU A 500 21.39 -1.98 156.38
C GLU A 500 20.21 -1.80 155.39
N SER A 501 19.11 -2.56 155.52
CA SER A 501 18.03 -2.56 154.53
C SER A 501 17.13 -1.32 154.53
N TRP A 502 17.07 -0.53 155.61
CA TRP A 502 16.20 0.66 155.69
C TRP A 502 16.83 1.91 155.03
N ILE A 503 18.16 1.96 154.92
CA ILE A 503 18.89 3.08 154.29
C ILE A 503 18.70 3.06 152.74
N ILE A 504 18.46 1.90 152.11
CA ILE A 504 18.43 1.76 150.64
C ILE A 504 17.13 2.23 149.98
N LYS A 505 15.99 2.24 150.68
CA LYS A 505 14.66 2.46 150.04
C LYS A 505 14.17 3.91 150.06
N ALA A 506 14.70 4.75 150.94
CA ALA A 506 14.29 6.15 151.03
C ALA A 506 14.74 6.99 149.81
N ASP A 507 15.73 6.53 149.03
CA ASP A 507 16.40 7.32 147.98
C ASP A 507 15.76 7.31 146.58
N ARG A 508 14.73 6.47 146.29
CA ARG A 508 14.38 6.13 144.89
C ARG A 508 13.06 6.66 144.32
N SER A 509 12.25 7.42 145.06
CA SER A 509 10.88 7.77 144.62
C SER A 509 10.60 9.25 144.38
N GLN A 510 11.64 10.04 144.09
CA GLN A 510 11.53 11.31 143.38
C GLN A 510 12.00 11.09 141.94
N GLN A 511 11.11 10.79 140.98
CA GLN A 511 11.25 11.16 139.55
C GLN A 511 10.21 10.48 138.63
N ASN A 512 9.45 11.35 137.93
CA ASN A 512 9.04 11.27 136.53
C ASN A 512 7.69 10.64 136.12
N ASP A 513 6.80 11.54 135.69
CA ASP A 513 5.71 11.39 134.71
C ASP A 513 6.17 11.95 133.33
N GLU A 514 5.68 11.38 132.21
CA GLU A 514 5.25 12.04 130.93
C GLU A 514 5.38 11.16 129.64
N ASN A 515 4.22 10.88 129.02
CA ASN A 515 3.80 10.94 127.59
C ASN A 515 4.41 10.12 126.40
N VAL A 516 3.50 9.51 125.58
CA VAL A 516 3.72 8.97 124.22
C VAL A 516 2.48 9.16 123.32
N SER A 517 2.67 9.53 122.04
CA SER A 517 1.67 9.33 120.96
C SER A 517 2.24 9.31 119.53
N GLN A 518 1.61 8.44 118.70
CA GLN A 518 1.45 8.42 117.22
C GLN A 518 2.46 7.72 116.30
N ASN A 519 2.04 6.59 115.68
CA ASN A 519 2.04 6.33 114.22
C ASN A 519 1.53 4.91 113.87
N GLN A 520 0.73 4.77 112.78
CA GLN A 520 0.81 3.73 111.73
C GLN A 520 -0.54 3.49 110.99
N LEU A 521 -0.56 3.65 109.66
CA LEU A 521 -1.03 2.62 108.69
C LEU A 521 -0.74 3.01 107.22
N ASN A 522 0.01 2.18 106.50
CA ASN A 522 0.14 2.13 105.03
C ASN A 522 0.67 0.74 104.66
N ASN A 523 -0.12 -0.11 103.97
CA ASN A 523 0.36 -1.25 103.16
C ASN A 523 -0.83 -2.00 102.53
N VAL A 524 -0.81 -2.17 101.19
CA VAL A 524 -1.00 -3.44 100.42
C VAL A 524 -1.15 -3.11 98.92
N ASN A 525 -0.14 -3.48 98.11
CA ASN A 525 -0.26 -4.16 96.81
C ASN A 525 1.12 -4.32 96.13
N ARG A 526 1.64 -5.55 96.13
CA ARG A 526 2.87 -6.00 95.43
C ARG A 526 2.49 -6.81 94.19
N PHE A 527 2.47 -6.20 93.01
CA PHE A 527 2.71 -6.84 91.70
C PHE A 527 3.12 -5.75 90.70
N GLY A 528 4.43 -5.47 90.63
CA GLY A 528 5.01 -4.34 89.90
C GLY A 528 5.66 -4.75 88.58
N THR A 529 4.86 -5.02 87.54
CA THR A 529 5.30 -4.89 86.14
C THR A 529 4.21 -4.15 85.36
N LYS A 530 4.57 -3.02 84.76
CA LYS A 530 3.66 -2.22 83.91
C LYS A 530 3.43 -2.99 82.61
N LEU A 531 2.29 -3.66 82.47
CA LEU A 531 1.86 -4.23 81.19
C LEU A 531 1.68 -3.09 80.18
N PHE A 532 2.52 -3.05 79.14
CA PHE A 532 2.37 -2.13 78.01
C PHE A 532 1.43 -2.77 76.98
N THR A 533 0.12 -2.70 77.24
CA THR A 533 -0.91 -3.09 76.27
C THR A 533 -1.43 -1.87 75.54
N TYR A 534 -1.92 -2.07 74.30
CA TYR A 534 -2.64 -1.01 73.61
C TYR A 534 -3.97 -0.77 74.31
N THR A 535 -4.29 0.49 74.56
CA THR A 535 -5.65 0.86 74.98
C THR A 535 -6.60 0.71 73.80
N SER A 536 -7.90 0.45 74.06
CA SER A 536 -8.92 0.35 73.02
C SER A 536 -8.96 1.57 72.10
N ALA A 537 -8.71 2.76 72.66
CA ALA A 537 -8.58 4.00 71.91
C ALA A 537 -7.38 4.00 70.93
N GLN A 538 -6.24 3.40 71.33
CA GLN A 538 -5.05 3.29 70.48
C GLN A 538 -5.25 2.28 69.35
N LEU A 539 -5.95 1.17 69.60
CA LEU A 539 -6.31 0.19 68.55
C LEU A 539 -7.25 0.80 67.51
N CYS A 540 -8.23 1.61 67.94
CA CYS A 540 -9.15 2.28 67.02
C CYS A 540 -8.50 3.43 66.22
N ALA A 541 -7.37 3.97 66.68
CA ALA A 541 -6.63 5.01 65.98
C ALA A 541 -5.75 4.46 64.85
N ASP A 542 -5.40 3.17 64.88
CA ASP A 542 -4.55 2.55 63.88
C ASP A 542 -5.23 2.45 62.49
N ASN A 543 -4.51 2.88 61.45
CA ASN A 543 -5.01 2.96 60.08
C ASN A 543 -5.37 1.57 59.53
N ARG A 544 -4.55 0.56 59.81
CA ARG A 544 -4.81 -0.81 59.35
C ARG A 544 -6.08 -1.37 60.03
N THR A 545 -6.22 -1.14 61.33
CA THR A 545 -7.36 -1.63 62.12
C THR A 545 -8.67 -0.95 61.69
N ARG A 546 -8.65 0.37 61.45
CA ARG A 546 -9.82 1.11 60.92
C ARG A 546 -10.26 0.60 59.55
N LEU A 547 -9.31 0.40 58.63
CA LEU A 547 -9.65 -0.06 57.29
C LEU A 547 -10.12 -1.51 57.29
N THR A 548 -9.51 -2.37 58.10
CA THR A 548 -9.96 -3.76 58.31
C THR A 548 -11.42 -3.79 58.77
N MET A 549 -11.76 -2.96 59.76
CA MET A 549 -13.13 -2.87 60.28
C MET A 549 -14.10 -2.28 59.25
N ALA A 550 -13.67 -1.30 58.46
CA ALA A 550 -14.47 -0.78 57.35
C ALA A 550 -14.73 -1.84 56.26
N LEU A 551 -13.70 -2.59 55.84
CA LEU A 551 -13.83 -3.67 54.87
C LEU A 551 -14.69 -4.83 55.39
N HIS A 552 -14.60 -5.14 56.68
CA HIS A 552 -15.47 -6.10 57.35
C HIS A 552 -16.93 -5.64 57.34
N ASN A 553 -17.20 -4.37 57.68
CA ASN A 553 -18.56 -3.83 57.69
C ASN A 553 -19.21 -3.79 56.29
N VAL A 554 -18.40 -3.71 55.23
CA VAL A 554 -18.86 -3.78 53.83
C VAL A 554 -18.87 -5.23 53.31
N GLY A 555 -18.47 -6.22 54.11
CA GLY A 555 -18.44 -7.64 53.73
C GLY A 555 -17.32 -8.04 52.75
N LEU A 556 -16.34 -7.16 52.53
CA LEU A 556 -15.28 -7.31 51.53
C LEU A 556 -13.96 -7.85 52.11
N LEU A 557 -13.91 -8.16 53.41
CA LEU A 557 -12.67 -8.56 54.10
C LEU A 557 -11.98 -9.79 53.49
N ASN A 558 -12.76 -10.75 52.96
CA ASN A 558 -12.25 -11.99 52.37
C ASN A 558 -11.88 -11.86 50.88
N SER A 559 -12.02 -10.68 50.28
CA SER A 559 -11.72 -10.46 48.86
C SER A 559 -10.22 -10.32 48.59
N ASP A 560 -9.79 -10.63 47.36
CA ASP A 560 -8.41 -10.36 46.91
C ASP A 560 -8.06 -8.88 46.98
N TYR A 561 -9.06 -8.02 46.79
CA TYR A 561 -8.92 -6.57 46.96
C TYR A 561 -8.55 -6.20 48.40
N ALA A 562 -9.22 -6.75 49.41
CA ALA A 562 -8.87 -6.50 50.80
C ALA A 562 -7.46 -7.01 51.15
N ARG A 563 -7.03 -8.15 50.58
CA ARG A 563 -5.66 -8.65 50.77
C ARG A 563 -4.60 -7.70 50.22
N ILE A 564 -4.78 -7.20 49.00
CA ILE A 564 -3.85 -6.27 48.34
C ILE A 564 -3.83 -4.91 49.06
N VAL A 565 -5.00 -4.40 49.42
CA VAL A 565 -5.09 -3.09 50.09
C VAL A 565 -4.50 -3.16 51.50
N LEU A 566 -4.77 -4.23 52.25
CA LEU A 566 -4.19 -4.40 53.58
C LEU A 566 -2.68 -4.67 53.53
N SER A 567 -2.14 -5.34 52.50
CA SER A 567 -0.69 -5.55 52.40
C SER A 567 0.09 -4.25 52.16
N ASN A 568 -0.53 -3.26 51.52
CA ASN A 568 0.12 -2.01 51.14
C ASN A 568 0.10 -0.94 52.25
N ILE A 569 -0.54 -1.20 53.39
CA ILE A 569 -0.66 -0.23 54.47
C ILE A 569 0.49 -0.40 55.46
N THR A 570 1.28 0.66 55.60
CA THR A 570 2.33 0.78 56.60
C THR A 570 1.74 1.03 57.98
N SER A 571 2.30 0.40 59.02
CA SER A 571 1.97 0.68 60.43
C SER A 571 2.31 2.13 60.77
N ASN A 572 1.40 2.83 61.44
CA ASN A 572 1.65 4.19 61.97
C ASN A 572 2.52 4.20 63.24
N HIS A 573 2.89 3.03 63.75
CA HIS A 573 3.72 2.88 64.94
C HIS A 573 5.04 2.21 64.60
N PRO A 574 6.16 2.69 65.18
CA PRO A 574 7.45 2.02 65.06
C PRO A 574 7.35 0.62 65.68
N ILE A 575 8.10 -0.33 65.12
CA ILE A 575 8.19 -1.70 65.61
C ILE A 575 8.60 -1.66 67.10
N ARG A 576 7.89 -2.42 67.95
CA ARG A 576 8.18 -2.39 69.39
C ARG A 576 9.58 -2.94 69.65
N LYS A 577 10.30 -2.34 70.61
CA LYS A 577 11.70 -2.70 70.94
C LYS A 577 11.90 -4.16 71.34
N ASP A 578 10.86 -4.82 71.83
CA ASP A 578 10.84 -6.22 72.24
C ASP A 578 10.47 -7.21 71.11
N THR A 579 10.07 -6.69 69.94
CA THR A 579 9.80 -7.47 68.71
C THR A 579 10.90 -7.34 67.65
N ILE A 580 11.95 -6.56 67.91
CA ILE A 580 13.09 -6.37 67.02
C ILE A 580 14.06 -7.54 67.22
N THR A 581 14.45 -8.20 66.13
CA THR A 581 15.48 -9.25 66.19
C THR A 581 16.82 -8.60 66.52
N SER A 582 17.70 -9.27 67.28
CA SER A 582 18.99 -8.69 67.73
C SER A 582 19.88 -8.13 66.60
N LYS A 583 19.65 -8.55 65.36
CA LYS A 583 20.31 -8.06 64.13
C LYS A 583 19.81 -6.68 63.67
N GLU A 584 18.50 -6.45 63.68
CA GLU A 584 17.87 -5.17 63.28
C GLU A 584 18.10 -4.07 64.33
N LEU A 585 18.26 -4.46 65.60
CA LEU A 585 18.63 -3.56 66.69
C LEU A 585 20.08 -3.05 66.56
N ARG A 586 20.97 -3.82 65.90
CA ARG A 586 22.35 -3.39 65.61
C ARG A 586 22.41 -2.45 64.42
N GLU A 587 21.61 -2.68 63.39
CA GLU A 587 21.55 -1.81 62.20
C GLU A 587 20.97 -0.43 62.53
N SER A 588 19.95 -0.35 63.40
CA SER A 588 19.37 0.93 63.88
C SER A 588 20.24 1.72 64.87
N LEU A 589 21.33 1.12 65.38
CA LEU A 589 22.31 1.77 66.26
C LEU A 589 23.61 2.17 65.51
N CYS A 590 23.70 1.89 64.21
CA CYS A 590 24.88 2.16 63.37
C CYS A 590 24.58 3.12 62.20
N GLU A 591 23.73 4.12 62.38
CA GLU A 591 23.74 5.30 61.50
C GLU A 591 24.71 6.35 62.07
N PRO A 592 25.73 6.78 61.30
CA PRO A 592 26.70 7.76 61.75
C PRO A 592 26.07 9.16 61.84
N VAL A 593 26.24 9.77 63.00
CA VAL A 593 26.16 11.22 63.20
C VAL A 593 27.14 11.90 62.24
N ASN A 594 26.64 12.71 61.31
CA ASN A 594 27.28 13.93 60.83
C ASN A 594 26.32 14.77 59.96
N ASN A 595 26.00 15.95 60.49
CA ASN A 595 25.43 17.18 59.91
C ASN A 595 24.04 17.13 59.27
#